data_AF-T0SCI1-F1
#
_entry.id   AF-T0SCI1-F1
#
_cell.length_a   1.000
_cell.length_b   1.000
_cell.length_c   1.000
_cell.angle_alpha   90.00
_cell.angle_beta   90.00
_cell.angle_gamma   90.00
#
_symmetry.space_group_name_H-M   'P 1'
#
loop_
_entity.id
_entity.type
_entity.pdbx_description
1 polymer ?
#
loop_
_entity_poly.entity_id
_entity_poly.type
_entity_poly.pdbx_seq_one_letter_code
_entity_poly.pdbx_strand_id
1 'polypeptide(L)'
;MLQSDIDHTKEDRSWMFYRFKAISSLDPYFFENYLYGGLYLSIIKNDLRGAEDIYNEGLKFYPSSLDLLWNAGFNLCFELKECPKAIPYFTKLINLDTDMRFKIASSILSKIHIKEENKKLGFMILYTSYQKMPDGQLKERVEKNLYELKKEIDYECFKGNETSCEDFDFFGKRYNFSK
;
A
#
# COMPACT_ATOMS: atom_id res chain seq x y z
N MET A 1 17.48 -1.63 32.84
CA MET A 1 16.21 -1.53 32.09
C MET A 1 16.40 -1.49 30.56
N LEU A 2 17.64 -1.48 30.04
CA LEU A 2 17.93 -1.48 28.59
C LEU A 2 18.25 -2.88 28.00
N GLN A 3 18.66 -3.87 28.81
CA GLN A 3 18.97 -5.22 28.29
C GLN A 3 17.74 -6.01 27.83
N SER A 4 16.60 -5.90 28.53
CA SER A 4 15.36 -6.62 28.17
C SER A 4 14.75 -6.19 26.82
N ASP A 5 15.27 -5.11 26.27
CA ASP A 5 14.77 -4.43 25.08
C ASP A 5 15.43 -4.93 23.79
N ILE A 6 16.49 -5.76 23.90
CA ILE A 6 17.27 -6.29 22.77
C ILE A 6 16.95 -7.77 22.53
N ASP A 7 16.53 -8.49 23.58
CA ASP A 7 16.26 -9.92 23.51
C ASP A 7 14.88 -10.19 22.88
N HIS A 8 14.89 -11.01 21.82
CA HIS A 8 13.68 -11.64 21.30
C HIS A 8 13.33 -12.84 22.17
N THR A 9 12.04 -13.14 22.31
CA THR A 9 11.59 -14.41 22.89
C THR A 9 11.91 -15.55 21.94
N LYS A 10 11.76 -16.79 22.43
CA LYS A 10 11.96 -18.01 21.62
C LYS A 10 11.06 -18.10 20.39
N GLU A 11 10.03 -17.26 20.30
CA GLU A 11 9.02 -17.22 19.24
C GLU A 11 9.25 -16.07 18.23
N ASP A 12 10.44 -15.46 18.22
CA ASP A 12 10.77 -14.33 17.34
C ASP A 12 9.88 -13.09 17.57
N ARG A 13 9.34 -12.96 18.80
CA ARG A 13 8.60 -11.79 19.30
C ARG A 13 9.48 -10.98 20.24
N SER A 14 9.42 -9.67 20.14
CA SER A 14 10.07 -8.79 21.11
C SER A 14 9.29 -8.77 22.44
N TRP A 15 9.97 -8.54 23.57
CA TRP A 15 9.27 -8.30 24.84
C TRP A 15 8.31 -7.11 24.79
N MET A 16 8.62 -6.14 23.94
CA MET A 16 7.76 -4.98 23.71
C MET A 16 6.44 -5.35 23.06
N PHE A 17 6.42 -6.37 22.19
CA PHE A 17 5.15 -6.88 21.63
C PHE A 17 4.22 -7.36 22.73
N TYR A 18 4.70 -8.18 23.67
CA TYR A 18 3.86 -8.66 24.78
C TYR A 18 3.40 -7.53 25.70
N ARG A 19 4.19 -6.46 25.86
CA ARG A 19 3.76 -5.26 26.60
C ARG A 19 2.63 -4.54 25.88
N PHE A 20 2.77 -4.26 24.58
CA PHE A 20 1.70 -3.63 23.80
C PHE A 20 0.46 -4.52 23.72
N LYS A 21 0.64 -5.85 23.71
CA LYS A 21 -0.46 -6.82 23.75
C LYS A 21 -1.18 -6.83 25.10
N ALA A 22 -0.45 -6.70 26.20
CA ALA A 22 -1.04 -6.56 27.52
C ALA A 22 -1.83 -5.24 27.62
N ILE A 23 -1.27 -4.14 27.10
CA ILE A 23 -1.94 -2.84 27.03
C ILE A 23 -3.23 -2.95 26.20
N SER A 24 -3.19 -3.53 24.99
CA SER A 24 -4.40 -3.69 24.15
C SER A 24 -5.45 -4.59 24.77
N SER A 25 -5.06 -5.52 25.64
CA SER A 25 -5.98 -6.39 26.36
C SER A 25 -6.63 -5.69 27.56
N LEU A 26 -5.88 -4.84 28.27
CA LEU A 26 -6.33 -4.09 29.44
C LEU A 26 -7.17 -2.87 29.05
N ASP A 27 -6.78 -2.17 27.98
CA ASP A 27 -7.50 -1.02 27.43
C ASP A 27 -7.56 -1.12 25.90
N PRO A 28 -8.58 -1.81 25.35
CA PRO A 28 -8.73 -2.00 23.91
C PRO A 28 -9.06 -0.72 23.13
N TYR A 29 -9.40 0.36 23.83
CA TYR A 29 -9.72 1.65 23.21
C TYR A 29 -8.59 2.68 23.37
N PHE A 30 -7.40 2.25 23.79
CA PHE A 30 -6.22 3.09 23.81
C PHE A 30 -5.57 3.14 22.42
N PHE A 31 -6.06 4.04 21.57
CA PHE A 31 -5.67 4.17 20.16
C PHE A 31 -4.14 4.26 19.93
N GLU A 32 -3.46 5.02 20.78
CA GLU A 32 -2.02 5.28 20.73
C GLU A 32 -1.20 3.99 20.83
N ASN A 33 -1.68 2.98 21.54
CA ASN A 33 -1.03 1.67 21.62
C ASN A 33 -0.94 1.01 20.24
N TYR A 34 -2.01 1.12 19.44
CA TYR A 34 -2.02 0.54 18.09
C TYR A 34 -1.20 1.37 17.11
N LEU A 35 -1.32 2.69 17.18
CA LEU A 35 -0.63 3.59 16.26
C LEU A 35 0.88 3.59 16.51
N TYR A 36 1.28 3.93 17.73
CA TYR A 36 2.70 4.09 18.08
C TYR A 36 3.34 2.78 18.49
N GLY A 37 2.61 1.86 19.13
CA GLY A 37 3.15 0.55 19.48
C GLY A 37 3.47 -0.27 18.23
N GLY A 38 2.59 -0.29 17.23
CA GLY A 38 2.87 -0.92 15.94
C GLY A 38 4.07 -0.30 15.23
N LEU A 39 4.17 1.04 15.19
CA LEU A 39 5.31 1.73 14.57
C LEU A 39 6.62 1.42 15.31
N TYR A 40 6.59 1.41 16.63
CA TYR A 40 7.75 1.10 17.45
C TYR A 40 8.23 -0.34 17.23
N LEU A 41 7.31 -1.30 17.16
CA LEU A 41 7.65 -2.69 16.85
C LEU A 41 8.26 -2.83 15.46
N SER A 42 7.65 -2.19 14.46
CA SER A 42 8.07 -2.25 13.06
C SER A 42 9.46 -1.61 12.85
N ILE A 43 9.64 -0.38 13.31
CA ILE A 43 10.82 0.44 12.96
C ILE A 43 11.94 0.31 13.99
N ILE A 44 11.60 0.29 15.29
CA ILE A 44 12.61 0.39 16.36
C ILE A 44 13.05 -1.00 16.83
N LYS A 45 12.12 -1.96 16.92
CA LYS A 45 12.42 -3.32 17.39
C LYS A 45 12.62 -4.33 16.27
N ASN A 46 12.27 -3.98 15.04
CA ASN A 46 12.28 -4.90 13.89
C ASN A 46 11.41 -6.15 14.12
N ASP A 47 10.41 -6.06 15.00
CA ASP A 47 9.40 -7.10 15.25
C ASP A 47 8.22 -6.87 14.30
N LEU A 48 8.49 -7.09 13.00
CA LEU A 48 7.59 -6.74 11.91
C LEU A 48 6.25 -7.48 11.98
N ARG A 49 6.31 -8.74 12.43
CA ARG A 49 5.14 -9.58 12.61
C ARG A 49 4.36 -9.19 13.89
N GLY A 50 5.04 -8.71 14.93
CA GLY A 50 4.37 -8.20 16.14
C GLY A 50 3.68 -6.87 15.83
N ALA A 51 4.30 -6.03 15.00
CA ALA A 51 3.69 -4.83 14.47
C ALA A 51 2.42 -5.15 13.66
N GLU A 52 2.48 -6.14 12.76
CA GLU A 52 1.31 -6.64 12.01
C GLU A 52 0.16 -7.03 12.96
N ASP A 53 0.45 -7.82 14.00
CA ASP A 53 -0.55 -8.25 14.99
C ASP A 53 -1.18 -7.06 15.73
N ILE A 54 -0.37 -6.09 16.17
CA ILE A 54 -0.85 -4.88 16.87
C ILE A 54 -1.70 -4.00 15.95
N TYR A 55 -1.29 -3.78 14.70
CA TYR A 55 -2.10 -3.03 13.75
C TYR A 55 -3.44 -3.72 13.45
N ASN A 56 -3.41 -5.03 13.24
CA ASN A 56 -4.62 -5.83 12.98
C ASN A 56 -5.58 -5.80 14.16
N GLU A 57 -5.07 -5.82 15.39
CA GLU A 57 -5.89 -5.64 16.59
C GLU A 57 -6.51 -4.24 16.65
N GLY A 58 -5.72 -3.20 16.40
CA GLY A 58 -6.22 -1.83 16.38
C GLY A 58 -7.29 -1.60 15.32
N LEU A 59 -7.15 -2.18 14.13
CA LEU A 59 -8.13 -2.07 13.05
C LEU A 59 -9.45 -2.80 13.33
N LYS A 60 -9.53 -3.65 14.36
CA LYS A 60 -10.83 -4.19 14.83
C LYS A 60 -11.66 -3.11 15.52
N PHE A 61 -11.02 -2.23 16.28
CA PHE A 61 -11.68 -1.14 17.02
C PHE A 61 -11.75 0.17 16.21
N TYR A 62 -10.76 0.42 15.36
CA TYR A 62 -10.63 1.63 14.54
C TYR A 62 -10.53 1.30 13.04
N PRO A 63 -11.54 0.63 12.45
CA PRO A 63 -11.46 0.08 11.11
C PRO A 63 -11.26 1.13 10.00
N SER A 64 -11.58 2.39 10.27
CA SER A 64 -11.48 3.51 9.32
C SER A 64 -10.33 4.46 9.63
N SER A 65 -9.46 4.11 10.59
CA SER A 65 -8.28 4.94 10.88
C SER A 65 -7.31 4.91 9.70
N LEU A 66 -7.19 6.04 9.02
CA LEU A 66 -6.32 6.17 7.86
C LEU A 66 -4.84 5.92 8.23
N ASP A 67 -4.40 6.36 9.40
CA ASP A 67 -3.02 6.14 9.88
C ASP A 67 -2.73 4.66 10.15
N LEU A 68 -3.68 3.93 10.77
CA LEU A 68 -3.52 2.49 10.98
C LEU A 68 -3.55 1.72 9.67
N LEU A 69 -4.44 2.08 8.73
CA LEU A 69 -4.49 1.45 7.41
C LEU A 69 -3.19 1.67 6.63
N TRP A 70 -2.66 2.90 6.65
CA TRP A 70 -1.39 3.23 6.03
C TRP A 70 -0.25 2.42 6.65
N ASN A 71 -0.11 2.44 7.98
CA ASN A 71 0.99 1.75 8.67
C ASN A 71 0.91 0.23 8.52
N ALA A 72 -0.29 -0.36 8.58
CA ALA A 72 -0.48 -1.80 8.36
C ALA A 72 -0.08 -2.21 6.93
N GLY A 73 -0.58 -1.49 5.92
CA GLY A 73 -0.25 -1.75 4.52
C GLY A 73 1.23 -1.53 4.23
N PHE A 74 1.84 -0.49 4.83
CA PHE A 74 3.25 -0.20 4.69
C PHE A 74 4.13 -1.30 5.31
N ASN A 75 3.84 -1.71 6.54
CA ASN A 75 4.55 -2.79 7.22
C ASN A 75 4.49 -4.09 6.41
N LEU A 76 3.32 -4.44 5.88
CA LEU A 76 3.16 -5.63 5.04
C LEU A 76 3.98 -5.56 3.75
N CYS A 77 3.86 -4.48 2.98
CA CYS A 77 4.47 -4.41 1.67
C CYS A 77 5.97 -4.10 1.72
N PHE A 78 6.39 -3.16 2.55
CA PHE A 78 7.76 -2.67 2.56
C PHE A 78 8.64 -3.37 3.59
N GLU A 79 8.11 -3.70 4.78
CA GLU A 79 8.94 -4.34 5.81
C GLU A 79 8.91 -5.86 5.64
N LEU A 80 7.73 -6.47 5.63
CA LEU A 80 7.55 -7.92 5.49
C LEU A 80 7.72 -8.45 4.05
N LYS A 81 7.75 -7.56 3.05
CA LYS A 81 7.80 -7.89 1.61
C LYS A 81 6.60 -8.71 1.11
N GLU A 82 5.48 -8.67 1.83
CA GLU A 82 4.23 -9.36 1.53
C GLU A 82 3.20 -8.42 0.90
N CYS A 83 3.61 -7.69 -0.14
CA CYS A 83 2.77 -6.67 -0.77
C CYS A 83 1.35 -7.10 -1.17
N PRO A 84 1.09 -8.33 -1.66
CA PRO A 84 -0.28 -8.77 -1.96
C PRO A 84 -1.21 -8.70 -0.75
N LYS A 85 -0.71 -8.98 0.46
CA LYS A 85 -1.50 -8.86 1.71
C LYS A 85 -1.82 -7.40 2.07
N ALA A 86 -1.09 -6.44 1.53
CA ALA A 86 -1.30 -5.01 1.77
C ALA A 86 -2.49 -4.43 0.96
N ILE A 87 -2.93 -5.11 -0.10
CA ILE A 87 -4.03 -4.69 -0.98
C ILE A 87 -5.29 -4.23 -0.21
N PRO A 88 -5.87 -5.01 0.72
CA PRO A 88 -7.08 -4.60 1.42
C PRO A 88 -6.90 -3.30 2.21
N TYR A 89 -5.74 -3.09 2.83
CA TYR A 89 -5.45 -1.88 3.60
C TYR A 89 -5.35 -0.65 2.70
N PHE A 90 -4.55 -0.72 1.62
CA PHE A 90 -4.42 0.39 0.69
C PHE A 90 -5.71 0.67 -0.07
N THR A 91 -6.47 -0.36 -0.44
CA THR A 91 -7.78 -0.20 -1.10
C THR A 91 -8.74 0.55 -0.19
N LYS A 92 -8.83 0.15 1.09
CA LYS A 92 -9.68 0.85 2.06
C LYS A 92 -9.20 2.27 2.30
N LEU A 93 -7.88 2.48 2.41
CA LEU A 93 -7.27 3.79 2.61
C LEU A 93 -7.64 4.77 1.50
N ILE A 94 -7.44 4.40 0.23
CA ILE A 94 -7.70 5.32 -0.90
C ILE A 94 -9.19 5.65 -1.07
N ASN A 95 -10.08 4.78 -0.57
CA ASN A 95 -11.52 5.01 -0.61
C ASN A 95 -11.96 6.00 0.49
N LEU A 96 -11.25 6.03 1.62
CA LEU A 96 -11.56 6.90 2.76
C LEU A 96 -10.79 8.22 2.73
N ASP A 97 -9.58 8.24 2.16
CA ASP A 97 -8.69 9.42 2.11
C ASP A 97 -9.09 10.40 1.01
N THR A 98 -10.21 11.10 1.21
CA THR A 98 -10.74 12.08 0.25
C THR A 98 -9.84 13.31 0.08
N ASP A 99 -9.05 13.65 1.09
CA ASP A 99 -8.13 14.80 1.09
C ASP A 99 -6.76 14.50 0.46
N MET A 100 -6.54 13.25 0.01
CA MET A 100 -5.27 12.76 -0.51
C MET A 100 -4.10 13.03 0.45
N ARG A 101 -4.28 12.76 1.75
CA ARG A 101 -3.19 12.84 2.74
C ARG A 101 -2.08 11.83 2.39
N PHE A 102 -2.44 10.67 1.86
CA PHE A 102 -1.54 9.61 1.43
C PHE A 102 -1.46 9.50 -0.10
N LYS A 103 -1.01 10.58 -0.75
CA LYS A 103 -0.96 10.73 -2.23
C LYS A 103 -0.32 9.55 -2.96
N ILE A 104 0.63 8.87 -2.32
CA ILE A 104 1.37 7.76 -2.93
C ILE A 104 0.69 6.39 -2.76
N ALA A 105 -0.37 6.27 -1.94
CA ALA A 105 -1.05 4.99 -1.68
C ALA A 105 -1.59 4.36 -2.96
N SER A 106 -2.22 5.14 -3.85
CA SER A 106 -2.69 4.65 -5.15
C SER A 106 -1.55 4.18 -6.05
N SER A 107 -0.40 4.87 -6.01
CA SER A 107 0.79 4.42 -6.77
C SER A 107 1.37 3.11 -6.24
N ILE A 108 1.33 2.90 -4.92
CA ILE A 108 1.75 1.65 -4.31
C ILE A 108 0.79 0.54 -4.72
N LEU A 109 -0.51 0.72 -4.50
CA LEU A 109 -1.54 -0.27 -4.84
C LEU A 109 -1.54 -0.63 -6.33
N SER A 110 -1.40 0.37 -7.20
CA SER A 110 -1.23 0.16 -8.65
C SER A 110 -0.06 -0.76 -8.97
N LYS A 111 1.12 -0.50 -8.37
CA LYS A 111 2.31 -1.35 -8.56
C LYS A 111 2.13 -2.77 -8.05
N ILE A 112 1.37 -2.96 -6.96
CA ILE A 112 1.06 -4.31 -6.46
C ILE A 112 0.25 -5.06 -7.52
N HIS A 113 -0.83 -4.47 -8.04
CA HIS A 113 -1.64 -5.12 -9.07
C HIS A 113 -0.88 -5.36 -10.38
N ILE A 114 0.01 -4.46 -10.79
CA ILE A 114 0.86 -4.67 -11.97
C ILE A 114 1.78 -5.88 -11.79
N LYS A 115 2.35 -6.06 -10.59
CA LYS A 115 3.18 -7.22 -10.26
C LYS A 115 2.40 -8.52 -10.21
N GLU A 116 1.14 -8.47 -9.80
CA GLU A 116 0.19 -9.61 -9.82
C GLU A 116 -0.47 -9.79 -11.21
N GLU A 117 0.20 -9.36 -12.28
CA GLU A 117 -0.24 -9.47 -13.68
C GLU A 117 -1.59 -8.81 -14.01
N ASN A 118 -2.12 -7.96 -13.12
CA ASN A 118 -3.36 -7.21 -13.34
C ASN A 118 -3.08 -5.74 -13.71
N LYS A 119 -2.41 -5.55 -14.85
CA LYS A 119 -2.00 -4.23 -15.36
C LYS A 119 -3.17 -3.29 -15.60
N LYS A 120 -4.29 -3.79 -16.14
CA LYS A 120 -5.50 -2.98 -16.41
C LYS A 120 -6.05 -2.38 -15.11
N LEU A 121 -6.19 -3.17 -14.04
CA LEU A 121 -6.61 -2.65 -12.74
C LEU A 121 -5.58 -1.67 -12.16
N GLY A 122 -4.29 -2.02 -12.24
CA GLY A 122 -3.21 -1.14 -11.81
C GLY A 122 -3.25 0.23 -12.51
N PHE A 123 -3.52 0.25 -13.81
CA PHE A 123 -3.70 1.47 -14.60
C PHE A 123 -4.92 2.27 -14.13
N MET A 124 -6.08 1.64 -13.99
CA MET A 124 -7.31 2.31 -13.56
C MET A 124 -7.17 2.98 -12.18
N ILE A 125 -6.53 2.30 -11.23
CA ILE A 125 -6.28 2.83 -9.88
C ILE A 125 -5.38 4.07 -9.96
N LEU A 126 -4.29 3.99 -10.72
CA LEU A 126 -3.35 5.09 -10.87
C LEU A 126 -3.98 6.28 -11.61
N TYR A 127 -4.75 6.01 -12.66
CA TYR A 127 -5.44 7.02 -13.45
C TYR A 127 -6.49 7.77 -12.64
N THR A 128 -7.30 7.04 -11.86
CA THR A 128 -8.31 7.65 -10.98
C THR A 128 -7.67 8.60 -9.97
N SER A 129 -6.50 8.22 -9.43
CA SER A 129 -5.73 9.08 -8.53
C SER A 129 -5.19 10.30 -9.27
N TYR A 130 -4.57 10.10 -10.44
CA TYR A 130 -4.02 11.16 -11.29
C TYR A 130 -5.03 12.29 -11.60
N GLN A 131 -6.27 11.93 -11.93
CA GLN A 131 -7.33 12.90 -12.23
C GLN A 131 -7.63 13.85 -11.06
N LYS A 132 -7.38 13.41 -9.81
CA LYS A 132 -7.62 14.19 -8.60
C LYS A 132 -6.38 14.95 -8.14
N MET A 133 -5.19 14.58 -8.62
CA MET A 133 -3.94 15.18 -8.15
C MET A 133 -3.83 16.66 -8.58
N PRO A 134 -3.38 17.55 -7.68
CA PRO A 134 -3.01 18.90 -8.07
C PRO A 134 -1.78 18.86 -8.97
N ASP A 135 -1.63 19.88 -9.81
CA ASP A 135 -0.47 20.00 -10.69
C ASP A 135 0.84 20.10 -9.90
N GLY A 136 1.92 19.57 -10.49
CA GLY A 136 3.25 19.55 -9.91
C GLY A 136 4.00 18.27 -10.21
N GLN A 137 5.22 18.18 -9.66
CA GLN A 137 6.18 17.11 -9.99
C GLN A 137 5.64 15.70 -9.75
N LEU A 138 4.81 15.50 -8.72
CA LEU A 138 4.21 14.19 -8.45
C LEU A 138 3.24 13.78 -9.57
N LYS A 139 2.38 14.71 -10.03
CA LYS A 139 1.41 14.47 -11.08
C LYS A 139 2.10 14.19 -12.42
N GLU A 140 3.13 14.95 -12.76
CA GLU A 140 3.98 14.71 -13.95
C GLU A 140 4.63 13.33 -13.91
N ARG A 141 5.11 12.89 -12.73
CA ARG A 141 5.70 11.55 -12.58
C ARG A 141 4.65 10.46 -12.77
N VAL A 142 3.45 10.66 -12.24
CA VAL A 142 2.34 9.72 -12.40
C VAL A 142 1.88 9.66 -13.86
N GLU A 143 1.81 10.79 -14.56
CA GLU A 143 1.50 10.88 -15.99
C GLU A 143 2.44 10.03 -16.83
N LYS A 144 3.76 10.17 -16.61
CA LYS A 144 4.77 9.34 -17.30
C LYS A 144 4.58 7.86 -17.05
N ASN A 145 4.30 7.47 -15.79
CA ASN A 145 4.03 6.07 -15.46
C ASN A 145 2.75 5.55 -16.13
N LEU A 146 1.71 6.37 -16.23
CA LEU A 146 0.46 6.02 -16.91
C LEU A 146 0.68 5.83 -18.41
N TYR A 147 1.45 6.72 -19.04
CA TYR A 147 1.80 6.60 -20.45
C TYR A 147 2.53 5.27 -20.74
N GLU A 148 3.58 4.95 -19.98
CA GLU A 148 4.32 3.70 -20.17
C GLU A 148 3.45 2.47 -19.93
N LEU A 149 2.62 2.49 -18.88
CA LEU A 149 1.73 1.38 -18.56
C LEU A 149 0.63 1.18 -19.62
N LYS A 150 0.07 2.27 -20.15
CA LYS A 150 -0.92 2.21 -21.24
C LYS A 150 -0.31 1.57 -22.49
N LYS A 151 0.87 2.04 -22.87
CA LYS A 151 1.65 1.49 -23.99
C LYS A 151 1.91 0.00 -23.84
N GLU A 152 2.26 -0.45 -22.63
CA GLU A 152 2.49 -1.88 -22.36
C GLU A 152 1.20 -2.71 -22.49
N ILE A 153 0.09 -2.23 -21.90
CA ILE A 153 -1.24 -2.89 -22.01
C ILE A 153 -1.67 -3.01 -23.47
N ASP A 154 -1.54 -1.93 -24.24
CA ASP A 154 -1.95 -1.91 -25.64
C ASP A 154 -1.06 -2.82 -26.49
N TYR A 155 0.26 -2.79 -26.27
CA TYR A 155 1.19 -3.67 -26.96
C TYR A 155 0.86 -5.15 -26.72
N GLU A 156 0.53 -5.54 -25.49
CA GLU A 156 0.11 -6.90 -25.16
C GLU A 156 -1.20 -7.28 -25.87
N CYS A 157 -2.16 -6.36 -25.93
CA CYS A 157 -3.41 -6.54 -26.67
C CYS A 157 -3.13 -6.79 -28.16
N PHE A 158 -2.30 -5.95 -28.81
CA PHE A 158 -1.94 -6.10 -30.22
C PHE A 158 -1.24 -7.43 -30.51
N LYS A 159 -0.34 -7.86 -29.61
CA LYS A 159 0.35 -9.16 -29.74
C LYS A 159 -0.61 -10.35 -29.58
N GLY A 160 -1.66 -10.20 -28.77
CA GLY A 160 -2.67 -11.22 -28.53
C GLY A 160 -3.68 -11.44 -29.66
N ASN A 161 -3.65 -10.64 -30.73
CA ASN A 161 -4.68 -10.60 -31.79
C ASN A 161 -6.11 -10.34 -31.24
N GLU A 162 -6.23 -9.61 -30.14
CA GLU A 162 -7.55 -9.16 -29.67
C GLU A 162 -8.16 -8.17 -30.67
N THR A 163 -9.46 -8.27 -30.91
CA THR A 163 -10.16 -7.46 -31.94
C THR A 163 -10.52 -6.04 -31.48
N SER A 164 -10.19 -5.67 -30.24
CA SER A 164 -10.66 -4.45 -29.58
C SER A 164 -9.54 -3.62 -28.93
N CYS A 165 -8.32 -3.70 -29.46
CA CYS A 165 -7.21 -2.89 -28.97
C CYS A 165 -7.38 -1.41 -29.30
N GLU A 166 -6.95 -0.53 -28.40
CA GLU A 166 -6.99 0.91 -28.63
C GLU A 166 -5.83 1.36 -29.52
N ASP A 167 -6.16 2.11 -30.57
CA ASP A 167 -5.19 2.65 -31.54
C ASP A 167 -4.47 3.92 -31.05
N PHE A 168 -4.89 4.48 -29.92
CA PHE A 168 -4.41 5.76 -29.41
C PHE A 168 -3.71 5.61 -28.06
N ASP A 169 -2.63 6.36 -27.90
CA ASP A 169 -1.88 6.45 -26.67
C ASP A 169 -2.62 7.24 -25.59
N PHE A 170 -2.02 7.30 -24.41
CA PHE A 170 -2.55 8.02 -23.26
C PHE A 170 -2.81 9.53 -23.54
N PHE A 171 -2.13 10.11 -24.52
CA PHE A 171 -2.31 11.51 -24.94
C PHE A 171 -3.24 11.67 -26.15
N GLY A 172 -3.90 10.59 -26.58
CA GLY A 172 -4.80 10.59 -27.73
C GLY A 172 -4.09 10.64 -29.08
N LYS A 173 -2.78 10.34 -29.14
CA LYS A 173 -2.04 10.25 -30.40
C LYS A 173 -2.06 8.81 -30.90
N ARG A 174 -2.20 8.61 -32.21
CA ARG A 174 -2.23 7.27 -32.77
C ARG A 174 -0.88 6.57 -32.59
N TYR A 175 -0.90 5.30 -32.20
CA TYR A 175 0.30 4.47 -32.17
C TYR A 175 0.84 4.20 -33.57
N ASN A 176 2.15 4.32 -33.73
CA ASN A 176 2.87 3.85 -34.91
C ASN A 176 3.47 2.46 -34.63
N PHE A 177 2.64 1.46 -34.39
CA PHE A 177 3.10 0.08 -34.41
C PHE A 177 3.36 -0.30 -35.87
N SER A 178 4.62 -0.24 -36.31
CA SER A 178 5.01 -0.82 -37.59
C SER A 178 4.74 -2.33 -37.53
N LYS A 179 3.80 -2.81 -38.35
CA LYS A 179 3.56 -4.25 -38.54
C LYS A 179 4.79 -4.94 -39.11
#